data_AF-A0A1J3GIF1-F1
#
_entry.id   AF-A0A1J3GIF1-F1
#
_cell.length_a   1.000
_cell.length_b   1.000
_cell.length_c   1.000
_cell.angle_alpha   90.00
_cell.angle_beta   90.00
_cell.angle_gamma   90.00
#
_symmetry.space_group_name_H-M   'P 1'
#
loop_
_entity.id
_entity.type
_entity.pdbx_description
1 polymer ?
#
loop_
_entity_poly.entity_id
_entity_poly.type
_entity_poly.pdbx_seq_one_letter_code
_entity_poly.pdbx_strand_id
1 'polypeptide(L)'
;AMSVPPFSCRILSAALAFYLVGLLCVGAGDVSPKDGAAPKIPGCTNEFQMVKVKNWVDGENGEAFNGMTAQFGAMLPSDQDKAVRLPVILTTPLNSCSNLTSKLSGSIALSVRGECTFT
;
A
#
# COMPACT_ATOMS: atom_id res chain seq x y z
N ALA A 1 -21.95 -3.51 -54.72
CA ALA A 1 -20.71 -3.70 -53.94
C ALA A 1 -20.13 -2.33 -53.62
N MET A 2 -20.26 -1.87 -52.37
CA MET A 2 -19.77 -0.54 -51.96
C MET A 2 -18.28 -0.66 -51.64
N SER A 3 -17.44 -0.08 -52.49
CA SER A 3 -15.99 -0.01 -52.32
C SER A 3 -15.67 0.98 -51.20
N VAL A 4 -15.20 0.46 -50.05
CA VAL A 4 -14.72 1.28 -48.95
C VAL A 4 -13.37 1.89 -49.38
N PRO A 5 -13.21 3.22 -49.41
CA PRO A 5 -11.99 3.83 -49.90
C PRO A 5 -10.79 3.48 -48.99
N PRO A 6 -9.58 3.32 -49.55
CA PRO A 6 -8.41 2.80 -48.84
C PRO A 6 -7.98 3.65 -47.63
N PHE A 7 -8.33 4.94 -47.63
CA PHE A 7 -8.06 5.88 -46.54
C PHE A 7 -8.91 5.60 -45.30
N SER A 8 -10.14 5.09 -45.46
CA SER A 8 -11.03 4.81 -44.33
C SER A 8 -10.53 3.64 -43.49
N CYS A 9 -9.91 2.62 -44.10
CA CYS A 9 -9.37 1.46 -43.39
C CYS A 9 -8.14 1.81 -42.54
N ARG A 10 -7.27 2.68 -43.05
CA ARG A 10 -6.08 3.19 -42.34
C ARG A 10 -6.47 4.01 -41.09
N ILE A 11 -7.50 4.85 -41.21
CA ILE A 11 -8.00 5.68 -40.10
C ILE A 11 -8.69 4.80 -39.05
N LEU A 12 -9.51 3.84 -39.47
CA LEU A 12 -10.15 2.87 -38.56
C LEU A 12 -9.11 2.03 -37.80
N SER A 13 -8.06 1.56 -38.49
CA SER A 13 -6.98 0.81 -37.85
C SER A 13 -6.19 1.64 -36.84
N ALA A 14 -5.92 2.91 -37.15
CA ALA A 14 -5.22 3.81 -36.23
C ALA A 14 -6.09 4.12 -34.99
N ALA A 15 -7.38 4.38 -35.18
CA ALA A 15 -8.32 4.61 -34.08
C ALA A 15 -8.44 3.40 -33.16
N LEU A 16 -8.51 2.19 -33.73
CA LEU A 16 -8.53 0.94 -32.95
C LEU A 16 -7.23 0.73 -32.17
N ALA A 17 -6.08 1.03 -32.77
CA ALA A 17 -4.79 0.95 -32.09
C ALA A 17 -4.67 1.94 -30.93
N PHE A 18 -5.10 3.20 -31.12
CA PHE A 18 -5.14 4.19 -30.04
C PHE A 18 -6.09 3.78 -28.90
N TYR A 19 -7.24 3.18 -29.22
CA TYR A 19 -8.18 2.68 -28.23
C TYR A 19 -7.58 1.52 -27.41
N LEU A 20 -6.90 0.58 -28.07
CA LEU A 20 -6.21 -0.54 -27.41
C LEU A 20 -5.05 -0.08 -26.51
N VAL A 21 -4.29 0.94 -26.93
CA VAL A 21 -3.24 1.56 -26.11
C VAL A 21 -3.84 2.28 -24.89
N GLY A 22 -4.96 2.98 -25.06
CA GLY A 22 -5.67 3.62 -23.95
C GLY A 22 -6.16 2.62 -22.89
N LEU A 23 -6.61 1.44 -23.31
CA LEU A 23 -7.01 0.34 -22.42
C LEU A 23 -5.84 -0.24 -21.61
N LEU A 24 -4.61 -0.23 -22.16
CA LEU A 24 -3.40 -0.68 -21.45
C LEU A 24 -2.94 0.32 -20.37
N CYS A 25 -3.43 1.55 -20.39
CA CYS A 25 -3.10 2.59 -19.40
C CYS A 25 -4.07 2.65 -18.21
N VAL A 26 -5.02 1.71 -18.08
CA VAL A 26 -5.88 1.63 -16.91
C VAL A 26 -5.04 1.11 -15.73
N GLY A 27 -4.57 2.04 -14.91
CA GLY A 27 -3.80 1.74 -13.70
C GLY A 27 -4.61 0.88 -12.72
N ALA A 28 -3.93 -0.07 -12.06
CA ALA A 28 -4.49 -0.82 -10.96
C ALA A 28 -4.82 0.15 -9.82
N GLY A 29 -6.11 0.40 -9.58
CA GLY A 29 -6.57 1.17 -8.44
C GLY A 29 -6.38 0.37 -7.15
N ASP A 30 -5.97 1.05 -6.08
CA ASP A 30 -5.90 0.46 -4.75
C ASP A 30 -7.31 0.10 -4.27
N VAL A 31 -7.63 -1.19 -4.25
CA VAL A 31 -8.89 -1.68 -3.71
C VAL A 31 -8.73 -1.76 -2.19
N SER A 32 -9.24 -0.76 -1.48
CA SER A 32 -9.41 -0.85 -0.02
C SER A 32 -10.60 -1.78 0.29
N PRO A 33 -10.41 -2.85 1.08
CA PRO A 33 -11.53 -3.66 1.55
C PRO A 33 -12.44 -2.81 2.45
N LYS A 34 -13.68 -2.57 1.99
CA LYS A 34 -14.68 -1.87 2.79
C LYS A 34 -15.32 -2.82 3.79
N ASP A 35 -14.85 -2.79 5.03
CA ASP A 35 -15.51 -3.47 6.15
C ASP A 35 -16.72 -2.67 6.64
N GLY A 36 -17.86 -2.85 5.97
CA GLY A 36 -19.10 -2.13 6.25
C GLY A 36 -19.88 -2.58 7.50
N ALA A 37 -19.40 -3.56 8.27
CA ALA A 37 -20.21 -4.26 9.28
C ALA A 37 -19.66 -4.19 10.72
N ALA A 38 -18.43 -3.75 10.95
CA ALA A 38 -17.84 -3.71 12.29
C ALA A 38 -18.27 -2.44 13.07
N PRO A 39 -18.58 -2.54 14.38
CA PRO A 39 -18.81 -1.38 15.23
C PRO A 39 -17.61 -0.43 15.19
N LYS A 40 -17.84 0.86 14.89
CA LYS A 40 -16.78 1.87 14.85
C LYS A 40 -16.28 2.17 16.26
N ILE A 41 -15.05 1.75 16.56
CA ILE A 41 -14.38 2.07 17.83
C ILE A 41 -13.79 3.49 17.70
N PRO A 42 -13.99 4.41 18.66
CA PRO A 42 -13.38 5.75 18.63
C PRO A 42 -11.86 5.65 18.45
N GLY A 43 -11.30 6.37 17.49
CA GLY A 43 -9.88 6.29 17.12
C GLY A 43 -9.53 5.21 16.09
N CYS A 44 -10.45 4.28 15.79
CA CYS A 44 -10.31 3.23 14.77
C CYS A 44 -11.24 3.51 13.58
N THR A 45 -11.00 4.61 12.87
CA THR A 45 -11.86 5.07 11.77
C THR A 45 -11.20 5.08 10.40
N ASN A 46 -9.91 4.81 10.31
CA ASN A 46 -9.19 4.73 9.04
C ASN A 46 -9.66 3.51 8.25
N GLU A 47 -9.74 3.65 6.93
CA GLU A 47 -9.91 2.50 6.05
C GLU A 47 -8.61 1.69 5.97
N PHE A 48 -8.74 0.39 5.73
CA PHE A 48 -7.59 -0.49 5.53
C PHE A 48 -6.88 -0.14 4.23
N GLN A 49 -5.56 0.11 4.29
CA GLN A 49 -4.74 0.33 3.12
C GLN A 49 -3.81 -0.87 2.94
N MET A 50 -3.82 -1.46 1.76
CA MET A 50 -2.77 -2.40 1.38
C MET A 50 -1.47 -1.61 1.21
N VAL A 51 -0.40 -2.07 1.86
CA VAL A 51 0.87 -1.36 1.87
C VAL A 51 2.01 -2.26 1.45
N LYS A 52 3.03 -1.64 0.87
CA LYS A 52 4.29 -2.30 0.53
C LYS A 52 5.41 -1.74 1.39
N VAL A 53 5.96 -2.57 2.25
CA VAL A 53 7.06 -2.21 3.15
C VAL A 53 8.37 -2.55 2.45
N LYS A 54 9.13 -1.52 2.08
CA LYS A 54 10.49 -1.68 1.56
C LYS A 54 11.47 -1.73 2.73
N ASN A 55 12.46 -2.60 2.63
CA ASN A 55 13.51 -2.71 3.63
C ASN A 55 14.90 -2.55 2.99
N TRP A 56 15.87 -2.20 3.84
CA TRP A 56 17.26 -2.09 3.46
C TRP A 56 18.15 -2.67 4.54
N VAL A 57 19.20 -3.37 4.14
CA VAL A 57 20.29 -3.80 5.01
C VAL A 57 21.56 -3.20 4.46
N ASP A 58 22.30 -2.45 5.29
CA ASP A 58 23.54 -1.77 4.89
C ASP A 58 23.41 -0.86 3.65
N GLY A 59 22.21 -0.31 3.43
CA GLY A 59 21.91 0.56 2.29
C GLY A 59 21.46 -0.18 1.03
N GLU A 60 21.59 -1.50 0.98
CA GLU A 60 21.12 -2.32 -0.13
C GLU A 60 19.63 -2.64 0.00
N ASN A 61 18.90 -2.58 -1.12
CA ASN A 61 17.47 -2.90 -1.14
C ASN A 61 17.26 -4.39 -0.81
N GLY A 62 16.48 -4.67 0.24
CA GLY A 62 16.03 -6.02 0.57
C GLY A 62 14.67 -6.38 -0.06
N GLU A 63 14.12 -7.51 0.36
CA GLU A 63 12.79 -7.97 -0.06
C GLU A 63 11.68 -6.98 0.35
N ALA A 64 10.69 -6.77 -0.51
CA ALA A 64 9.53 -5.98 -0.14
C ALA A 64 8.45 -6.86 0.48
N PHE A 65 7.90 -6.44 1.61
CA PHE A 65 6.80 -7.14 2.28
C PHE A 65 5.46 -6.49 1.93
N ASN A 66 4.44 -7.31 1.72
CA ASN A 66 3.06 -6.84 1.62
C ASN A 66 2.43 -6.83 3.02
N GLY A 67 1.66 -5.79 3.32
CA GLY A 67 0.96 -5.65 4.58
C GLY A 67 -0.34 -4.88 4.42
N MET A 68 -0.98 -4.60 5.55
CA MET A 68 -2.17 -3.79 5.65
C MET A 68 -2.06 -2.85 6.84
N THR A 69 -2.55 -1.63 6.72
CA THR A 69 -2.61 -0.69 7.85
C THR A 69 -3.63 -1.12 8.89
N ALA A 70 -3.57 -0.51 10.07
CA ALA A 70 -4.67 -0.58 11.03
C ALA A 70 -5.73 0.50 10.75
N GLN A 71 -6.89 0.36 11.38
CA GLN A 71 -7.94 1.40 11.36
C GLN A 71 -7.61 2.58 12.28
N PHE A 72 -6.54 2.51 13.06
CA PHE A 72 -6.06 3.57 13.95
C PHE A 72 -4.68 4.09 13.51
N GLY A 73 -4.21 5.16 14.15
CA GLY A 73 -2.93 5.78 13.86
C GLY A 73 -2.97 6.74 12.66
N ALA A 74 -1.79 7.12 12.18
CA ALA A 74 -1.65 8.05 11.06
C ALA A 74 -1.92 7.36 9.72
N MET A 75 -2.53 8.09 8.78
CA MET A 75 -2.69 7.64 7.40
C MET A 75 -1.33 7.64 6.71
N LEU A 76 -0.99 6.55 6.01
CA LEU A 76 0.25 6.48 5.26
C LEU A 76 0.10 7.18 3.90
N PRO A 77 1.18 7.79 3.37
CA PRO A 77 1.15 8.38 2.06
C PRO A 77 1.00 7.32 0.97
N SER A 78 0.16 7.60 -0.02
CA SER A 78 0.02 6.77 -1.23
C SER A 78 1.20 6.91 -2.18
N ASP A 79 1.92 8.03 -2.09
CA ASP A 79 3.11 8.33 -2.88
C ASP A 79 4.36 7.83 -2.16
N GLN A 80 5.10 6.96 -2.83
CA GLN A 80 6.30 6.33 -2.30
C GLN A 80 7.40 7.35 -1.98
N ASP A 81 7.49 8.47 -2.71
CA ASP A 81 8.52 9.49 -2.48
C ASP A 81 8.26 10.31 -1.22
N LYS A 82 7.04 10.24 -0.68
CA LYS A 82 6.65 10.82 0.60
C LYS A 82 6.72 9.83 1.76
N ALA A 83 7.06 8.57 1.49
CA ALA A 83 7.16 7.54 2.51
C ALA A 83 8.36 7.78 3.42
N VAL A 84 8.20 7.46 4.71
CA VAL A 84 9.26 7.65 5.70
C VAL A 84 10.17 6.43 5.73
N ARG A 85 11.49 6.66 5.68
CA ARG A 85 12.51 5.64 5.91
C ARG A 85 13.18 5.91 7.27
N LEU A 86 12.98 4.99 8.22
CA LEU A 86 13.58 5.04 9.56
C LEU A 86 14.28 3.71 9.88
N PRO A 87 15.25 3.71 10.81
CA PRO A 87 15.80 2.47 11.34
C PRO A 87 14.69 1.64 12.01
N VAL A 88 14.78 0.32 11.84
CA VAL A 88 13.87 -0.65 12.48
C VAL A 88 14.52 -1.16 13.76
N ILE A 89 13.74 -1.19 14.85
CA ILE A 89 14.16 -1.73 16.15
C ILE A 89 13.19 -2.83 16.56
N LEU A 90 13.71 -4.00 16.90
CA LEU A 90 12.92 -5.05 17.55
C LEU A 90 12.57 -4.60 18.97
N THR A 91 11.30 -4.71 19.32
CA THR A 91 10.85 -4.35 20.67
C THR A 91 11.33 -5.36 21.70
N THR A 92 11.55 -4.89 22.93
CA THR A 92 11.87 -5.72 24.08
C THR A 92 10.91 -5.36 25.20
N PRO A 93 9.96 -6.24 25.57
CA PRO A 93 9.74 -7.58 25.01
C PRO A 93 9.24 -7.59 23.55
N LEU A 94 9.45 -8.70 22.85
CA LEU A 94 9.13 -8.82 21.42
C LEU A 94 7.62 -8.68 21.13
N ASN A 95 6.76 -8.93 22.11
CA ASN A 95 5.31 -8.79 21.98
C ASN A 95 4.78 -7.38 22.36
N SER A 96 5.62 -6.51 22.92
CA SER A 96 5.26 -5.15 23.35
C SER A 96 4.09 -5.07 24.36
N CYS A 97 3.76 -6.16 25.05
CA CYS A 97 2.63 -6.18 25.99
C CYS A 97 2.97 -5.74 27.41
N SER A 98 4.23 -5.39 27.65
CA SER A 98 4.68 -4.78 28.91
C SER A 98 5.64 -3.62 28.63
N ASN A 99 6.12 -2.96 29.68
CA ASN A 99 6.99 -1.80 29.55
C ASN A 99 8.21 -2.09 28.68
N LEU A 100 8.37 -1.27 27.64
CA LEU A 100 9.50 -1.37 26.73
C LEU A 100 10.79 -0.93 27.41
N THR A 101 11.85 -1.69 27.20
CA THR A 101 13.19 -1.36 27.71
C THR A 101 14.02 -0.55 26.71
N SER A 102 13.63 -0.54 25.43
CA SER A 102 14.33 0.19 24.36
C SER A 102 13.64 1.52 24.02
N LYS A 103 14.44 2.54 23.69
CA LYS A 103 13.93 3.83 23.18
C LYS A 103 13.50 3.65 21.72
N LEU A 104 12.22 3.93 21.43
CA LEU A 104 11.66 3.80 20.08
C LEU A 104 11.59 5.11 19.29
N SER A 105 11.81 6.26 19.94
CA SER A 105 11.65 7.56 19.28
C SER A 105 12.56 7.69 18.05
N GLY A 106 11.98 8.02 16.90
CA GLY A 106 12.70 8.15 15.64
C GLY A 106 13.01 6.81 14.95
N SER A 107 12.33 5.73 15.33
CA SER A 107 12.50 4.39 14.76
C SER A 107 11.14 3.75 14.46
N ILE A 108 11.14 2.75 13.59
CA ILE A 108 10.00 1.86 13.39
C ILE A 108 10.14 0.69 14.37
N ALA A 109 9.17 0.54 15.25
CA ALA A 109 9.11 -0.58 16.18
C ALA A 109 8.57 -1.83 15.48
N LEU A 110 9.30 -2.93 15.56
CA LEU A 110 8.88 -4.23 15.05
C LEU A 110 8.59 -5.18 16.21
N SER A 111 7.36 -5.69 16.25
CA SER A 111 6.86 -6.55 17.32
C SER A 111 6.09 -7.73 16.74
N VAL A 112 6.09 -8.84 17.46
CA VAL A 112 5.26 -10.02 17.14
C VAL A 112 3.93 -9.89 17.88
N ARG A 113 2.82 -10.19 17.18
CA ARG A 113 1.49 -10.20 17.79
C ARG A 113 1.40 -11.29 18.88
N GLY A 114 0.86 -10.96 20.05
CA GLY A 114 0.57 -11.92 21.12
C GLY A 114 0.18 -11.21 22.42
N GLU A 115 -0.32 -11.95 23.42
CA GLU A 115 -0.59 -11.57 24.83
C GLU A 115 -1.43 -10.30 25.14
N CYS A 116 -1.68 -9.41 24.17
CA CYS A 116 -2.47 -8.20 24.32
C CYS A 116 -3.10 -7.76 22.98
N THR A 117 -4.05 -6.83 23.02
CA THR A 117 -4.72 -6.29 21.83
C THR A 117 -3.96 -5.09 21.25
N PHE A 118 -4.14 -4.82 19.96
CA PHE A 118 -3.73 -3.53 19.38
C PHE A 118 -4.58 -2.39 19.95
N THR A 119 -3.97 -1.23 20.20
CA THR A 119 -4.59 -0.04 20.82
C THR A 119 -4.20 1.23 20.09
#